data_AF-A0A7X5SAK8-F1
#
_entry.id   AF-A0A7X5SAK8-F1
#
_cell.length_a   1.000
_cell.length_b   1.000
_cell.length_c   1.000
_cell.angle_alpha   90.00
_cell.angle_beta   90.00
_cell.angle_gamma   90.00
#
_symmetry.space_group_name_H-M   'P 1'
#
loop_
_entity.id
_entity.type
_entity.pdbx_description
1 polymer ?
#
loop_
_entity_poly.entity_id
_entity_poly.type
_entity_poly.pdbx_seq_one_letter_code
_entity_poly.pdbx_strand_id
1 'polypeptide(L)'
;MSAPPTSPIAAGSGAAPGSLRRSVSNTLKGSAGNLVEWYDVYVYSVFATYFESQFFSKEDKNATMFVWAIFAMTFLMRPIGAWYFGRFADRYGRRLALTISVSMMALCSFVIAVTPTVATIGIAAPIILLLARLLQGFATGGEYGTSATYMSEAAIPGRRGFLSSFHYVTLVGGHVLAQTTLLVMLHFFDAPQVSEWGWRVAFGLGGIGALVVFWLRQTMDESLSSESIADSRTGKAKASGSMRELFVNQWRPLLLCFLITAGGTIAFYTYSVTGPKMIQTAFA
;
A
#
# COMPACT_ATOMS: atom_id res chain seq x y z
N MET A 1 64.36 -9.74 10.78
CA MET A 1 62.89 -9.94 10.73
C MET A 1 62.25 -8.60 10.43
N SER A 2 62.00 -8.33 9.15
CA SER A 2 61.37 -7.11 8.65
C SER A 2 59.87 -7.33 8.51
N ALA A 3 59.06 -6.48 9.16
CA ALA A 3 57.61 -6.50 9.04
C ALA A 3 57.16 -6.12 7.61
N PRO A 4 56.05 -6.69 7.09
CA PRO A 4 55.57 -6.36 5.75
C PRO A 4 54.86 -4.98 5.74
N PRO A 5 54.89 -4.26 4.60
CA PRO A 5 54.24 -2.96 4.49
C PRO A 5 52.71 -3.11 4.45
N THR A 6 52.01 -2.32 5.26
CA THR A 6 50.56 -2.20 5.25
C THR A 6 50.11 -1.35 4.06
N SER A 7 49.47 -1.99 3.08
CA SER A 7 48.81 -1.30 1.97
C SER A 7 47.69 -0.39 2.50
N PRO A 8 47.57 0.87 2.03
CA PRO A 8 46.44 1.71 2.38
C PRO A 8 45.17 1.16 1.71
N ILE A 9 44.12 0.98 2.50
CA ILE A 9 42.77 0.69 2.02
C ILE A 9 42.36 1.87 1.12
N ALA A 10 42.26 1.61 -0.18
CA ALA A 10 41.73 2.56 -1.14
C ALA A 10 40.30 2.93 -0.71
N ALA A 11 40.13 4.17 -0.24
CA ALA A 11 38.84 4.75 0.05
C ALA A 11 38.02 4.74 -1.26
N GLY A 12 36.98 3.92 -1.27
CA GLY A 12 36.03 3.86 -2.38
C GLY A 12 35.52 5.26 -2.72
N SER A 13 35.63 5.58 -4.00
CA SER A 13 35.12 6.76 -4.68
C SER A 13 33.79 7.25 -4.10
N GLY A 14 33.77 8.50 -3.63
CA GLY A 14 32.58 9.17 -3.11
C GLY A 14 31.46 9.21 -4.15
N ALA A 15 30.34 8.54 -3.84
CA ALA A 15 29.08 8.79 -4.50
C ALA A 15 28.72 10.27 -4.28
N ALA A 16 28.50 11.01 -5.37
CA ALA A 16 28.12 12.42 -5.33
C ALA A 16 26.91 12.62 -4.38
N PRO A 17 26.91 13.65 -3.51
CA PRO A 17 25.80 13.90 -2.62
C PRO A 17 24.55 14.21 -3.44
N GLY A 18 23.64 13.23 -3.55
CA GLY A 18 22.31 13.45 -4.09
C GLY A 18 21.68 14.62 -3.33
N SER A 19 21.29 15.67 -4.04
CA SER A 19 20.78 16.89 -3.39
C SER A 19 19.61 16.53 -2.46
N LEU A 20 19.59 17.09 -1.25
CA LEU A 20 18.53 16.89 -0.26
C LEU A 20 17.12 17.07 -0.86
N ARG A 21 16.99 18.00 -1.81
CA ARG A 21 15.77 18.23 -2.59
C ARG A 21 15.34 17.01 -3.42
N ARG A 22 16.26 16.30 -4.06
CA ARG A 22 15.96 15.09 -4.85
C ARG A 22 15.51 13.95 -3.93
N SER A 23 16.20 13.72 -2.82
CA SER A 23 15.79 12.69 -1.85
C SER A 23 14.43 13.01 -1.21
N VAL A 24 14.18 14.26 -0.80
CA VAL A 24 12.86 14.67 -0.28
C VAL A 24 11.76 14.51 -1.34
N SER A 25 12.01 14.92 -2.58
CA SER A 25 11.06 14.72 -3.68
C SER A 25 10.76 13.25 -3.93
N ASN A 26 11.76 12.37 -3.86
CA ASN A 26 11.59 10.94 -4.07
C ASN A 26 10.83 10.29 -2.90
N THR A 27 11.11 10.71 -1.66
CA THR A 27 10.34 10.28 -0.48
C THR A 27 8.88 10.70 -0.58
N LEU A 28 8.59 11.93 -1.00
CA LEU A 28 7.20 12.40 -1.19
C LEU A 28 6.48 11.62 -2.29
N LYS A 29 7.13 11.39 -3.44
CA LYS A 29 6.55 10.59 -4.54
C LYS A 29 6.28 9.13 -4.13
N GLY A 30 7.20 8.52 -3.38
CA GLY A 30 7.02 7.17 -2.82
C GLY A 30 5.91 7.12 -1.77
N SER A 31 5.85 8.12 -0.88
CA SER A 31 4.84 8.20 0.18
C SER A 31 3.43 8.50 -0.34
N ALA A 32 3.31 9.26 -1.43
CA ALA A 32 2.01 9.58 -2.05
C ALA A 32 1.25 8.33 -2.51
N GLY A 33 1.95 7.34 -3.07
CA GLY A 33 1.31 6.07 -3.43
C GLY A 33 0.77 5.32 -2.23
N ASN A 34 1.56 5.25 -1.16
CA ASN A 34 1.12 4.64 0.10
C ASN A 34 -0.05 5.40 0.73
N LEU A 35 -0.07 6.74 0.66
CA LEU A 35 -1.18 7.55 1.16
C LEU A 35 -2.50 7.20 0.47
N VAL A 36 -2.48 7.14 -0.87
CA VAL A 36 -3.66 6.83 -1.68
C VAL A 36 -4.12 5.39 -1.44
N GLU A 37 -3.18 4.46 -1.32
CA GLU A 37 -3.48 3.08 -0.94
C GLU A 37 -4.26 3.00 0.36
N TRP A 38 -3.72 3.62 1.42
CA TRP A 38 -4.36 3.58 2.73
C TRP A 38 -5.66 4.35 2.74
N TYR A 39 -5.75 5.47 2.03
CA TYR A 39 -7.02 6.18 1.85
C TYR A 39 -8.10 5.25 1.31
N ASP A 40 -7.86 4.51 0.21
CA ASP A 40 -8.91 3.64 -0.36
C ASP A 40 -9.30 2.49 0.59
N VAL A 41 -8.31 1.86 1.23
CA VAL A 41 -8.55 0.81 2.24
C VAL A 41 -9.43 1.35 3.37
N TYR A 42 -9.13 2.55 3.88
CA TYR A 42 -9.90 3.14 4.95
C TYR A 42 -11.28 3.63 4.49
N VAL A 43 -11.41 4.17 3.28
CA VAL A 43 -12.73 4.53 2.70
C VAL A 43 -13.66 3.33 2.72
N TYR A 44 -13.19 2.13 2.36
CA TYR A 44 -14.02 0.93 2.45
C TYR A 44 -14.54 0.70 3.88
N SER A 45 -13.66 0.75 4.87
CA SER A 45 -14.04 0.50 6.27
C SER A 45 -14.94 1.59 6.86
N VAL A 46 -14.68 2.85 6.52
CA VAL A 46 -15.41 4.03 7.02
C VAL A 46 -16.79 4.14 6.38
N PHE A 47 -16.90 3.81 5.08
CA PHE A 47 -18.16 3.86 4.34
C PHE A 47 -18.93 2.53 4.35
N ALA A 48 -18.40 1.48 4.99
CA ALA A 48 -18.99 0.13 5.01
C ALA A 48 -20.48 0.14 5.32
N THR A 49 -20.88 0.83 6.39
CA THR A 49 -22.28 0.94 6.84
C THR A 49 -23.17 1.72 5.87
N TYR A 50 -22.60 2.61 5.05
CA TYR A 50 -23.34 3.43 4.10
C TYR A 50 -23.58 2.71 2.77
N PHE A 51 -22.62 1.92 2.27
CA PHE A 51 -22.79 1.19 1.01
C PHE A 51 -23.29 -0.27 1.19
N GLU A 52 -23.31 -0.83 2.41
CA GLU A 52 -23.74 -2.21 2.65
C GLU A 52 -25.07 -2.53 1.97
N SER A 53 -26.09 -1.69 2.17
CA SER A 53 -27.42 -1.86 1.58
C SER A 53 -27.48 -1.67 0.06
N GLN A 54 -26.40 -1.15 -0.55
CA GLN A 54 -26.27 -0.98 -1.99
C GLN A 54 -25.70 -2.22 -2.67
N PHE A 55 -24.93 -3.03 -1.95
CA PHE A 55 -24.30 -4.25 -2.48
C PHE A 55 -24.94 -5.54 -1.96
N PHE A 56 -25.65 -5.49 -0.83
CA PHE A 56 -26.31 -6.65 -0.24
C PHE A 56 -27.80 -6.36 -0.04
N SER A 57 -28.64 -7.39 -0.18
CA SER A 57 -30.07 -7.27 0.09
C SER A 57 -30.29 -6.99 1.59
N LYS A 58 -31.27 -6.13 1.90
CA LYS A 58 -31.65 -5.83 3.30
C LYS A 58 -32.17 -7.06 4.07
N GLU A 59 -32.60 -8.09 3.36
CA GLU A 59 -33.07 -9.35 3.92
C GLU A 59 -31.93 -10.28 4.35
N ASP A 60 -30.69 -10.03 3.87
CA ASP A 60 -29.54 -10.85 4.18
C ASP A 60 -28.95 -10.46 5.55
N LYS A 61 -29.24 -11.29 6.55
CA LYS A 61 -28.74 -11.13 7.93
C LYS A 61 -27.21 -11.20 8.03
N ASN A 62 -26.53 -11.70 6.99
CA ASN A 62 -25.08 -11.83 6.96
C ASN A 62 -24.40 -10.73 6.14
N ALA A 63 -25.13 -9.73 5.62
CA ALA A 63 -24.60 -8.65 4.79
C ALA A 63 -23.37 -7.97 5.42
N THR A 64 -23.47 -7.55 6.69
CA THR A 64 -22.37 -6.92 7.42
C THR A 64 -21.16 -7.85 7.52
N MET A 65 -21.39 -9.14 7.80
CA MET A 65 -20.33 -10.15 7.87
C MET A 65 -19.64 -10.31 6.51
N PHE A 66 -20.38 -10.30 5.40
CA PHE A 66 -19.80 -10.39 4.06
C PHE A 66 -19.00 -9.14 3.69
N VAL A 67 -19.45 -7.95 4.04
CA VAL A 67 -18.68 -6.70 3.85
C VAL A 67 -17.32 -6.79 4.57
N TRP A 68 -17.31 -7.23 5.82
CA TRP A 68 -16.04 -7.41 6.57
C TRP A 68 -15.21 -8.60 6.08
N ALA A 69 -15.84 -9.68 5.61
CA ALA A 69 -15.14 -10.80 5.02
C ALA A 69 -14.43 -10.41 3.71
N ILE A 70 -15.07 -9.63 2.85
CA ILE A 70 -14.46 -9.07 1.63
C ILE A 70 -13.26 -8.17 2.00
N PHE A 71 -13.40 -7.36 3.05
CA PHE A 71 -12.29 -6.57 3.58
C PHE A 71 -11.12 -7.46 4.01
N ALA A 72 -11.38 -8.49 4.82
CA ALA A 72 -10.35 -9.42 5.27
C ALA A 72 -9.67 -10.18 4.11
N MET A 73 -10.45 -10.62 3.11
CA MET A 73 -9.96 -11.28 1.90
C MET A 73 -8.97 -10.39 1.12
N THR A 74 -9.16 -9.06 1.14
CA THR A 74 -8.23 -8.11 0.55
C THR A 74 -6.83 -8.23 1.17
N PHE A 75 -6.74 -8.37 2.49
CA PHE A 75 -5.45 -8.56 3.19
C PHE A 75 -4.81 -9.91 2.87
N LEU A 76 -5.60 -10.97 2.66
CA LEU A 76 -5.07 -12.28 2.25
C LEU A 76 -4.44 -12.25 0.85
N MET A 77 -4.89 -11.35 -0.03
CA MET A 77 -4.29 -11.19 -1.36
C MET A 77 -2.98 -10.40 -1.34
N ARG A 78 -2.69 -9.60 -0.30
CA ARG A 78 -1.47 -8.77 -0.23
C ARG A 78 -0.18 -9.61 -0.24
N PRO A 79 -0.03 -10.71 0.52
CA PRO A 79 1.15 -11.58 0.41
C PRO A 79 1.36 -12.15 -1.00
N ILE A 80 0.27 -12.53 -1.68
CA ILE A 80 0.32 -13.06 -3.06
C ILE A 80 0.79 -11.96 -4.01
N GLY A 81 0.24 -10.75 -3.85
CA GLY A 81 0.66 -9.55 -4.55
C GLY A 81 2.13 -9.21 -4.34
N ALA A 82 2.58 -9.18 -3.09
CA ALA A 82 3.96 -8.89 -2.71
C ALA A 82 4.95 -9.87 -3.36
N TRP A 83 4.61 -11.15 -3.37
CA TRP A 83 5.42 -12.17 -4.03
C TRP A 83 5.50 -11.97 -5.55
N TYR A 84 4.36 -11.75 -6.20
CA TYR A 84 4.30 -11.56 -7.65
C TYR A 84 5.02 -10.28 -8.08
N PHE A 85 4.63 -9.13 -7.51
CA PHE A 85 5.18 -7.83 -7.86
C PHE A 85 6.64 -7.67 -7.43
N GLY A 86 7.08 -8.33 -6.35
CA GLY A 86 8.51 -8.38 -5.99
C GLY A 86 9.35 -9.01 -7.10
N ARG A 87 8.96 -10.20 -7.59
CA ARG A 87 9.64 -10.85 -8.71
C ARG A 87 9.51 -10.10 -10.03
N PHE A 88 8.34 -9.48 -10.26
CA PHE A 88 8.13 -8.66 -11.42
C PHE A 88 9.05 -7.43 -11.40
N ALA A 89 9.18 -6.76 -10.25
CA ALA A 89 10.08 -5.63 -10.06
C ALA A 89 11.55 -5.99 -10.27
N ASP A 90 11.98 -7.16 -9.82
CA ASP A 90 13.35 -7.65 -10.04
C ASP A 90 13.64 -7.94 -11.53
N ARG A 91 12.65 -8.43 -12.28
CA ARG A 91 12.82 -8.78 -13.71
C ARG A 91 12.57 -7.65 -14.70
N TYR A 92 11.70 -6.70 -14.35
CA TYR A 92 11.22 -5.67 -15.27
C TYR A 92 11.45 -4.24 -14.79
N GLY A 93 11.99 -4.06 -13.58
CA GLY A 93 12.21 -2.75 -12.97
C GLY A 93 11.13 -2.39 -11.94
N ARG A 94 11.53 -1.66 -10.90
CA ARG A 94 10.64 -1.23 -9.81
C ARG A 94 9.62 -0.22 -10.33
N ARG A 95 10.02 0.71 -11.21
CA ARG A 95 9.12 1.73 -11.73
C ARG A 95 7.93 1.11 -12.46
N LEU A 96 8.17 0.11 -13.30
CA LEU A 96 7.11 -0.56 -14.05
C LEU A 96 6.17 -1.32 -13.10
N ALA A 97 6.71 -2.04 -12.13
CA ALA A 97 5.92 -2.76 -11.13
C ALA A 97 4.97 -1.83 -10.35
N LEU A 98 5.53 -0.73 -9.84
CA LEU A 98 4.83 0.34 -9.12
C LEU A 98 3.77 1.04 -9.99
N THR A 99 4.05 1.22 -11.28
CA THR A 99 3.10 1.86 -12.21
C THR A 99 1.92 0.96 -12.51
N ILE A 100 2.17 -0.33 -12.79
CA ILE A 100 1.11 -1.31 -13.07
C ILE A 100 0.22 -1.50 -11.85
N SER A 101 0.83 -1.63 -10.67
CA SER A 101 0.07 -1.83 -9.44
C SER A 101 -0.88 -0.66 -9.14
N VAL A 102 -0.37 0.59 -9.12
CA VAL A 102 -1.23 1.77 -8.91
C VAL A 102 -2.32 1.91 -9.98
N SER A 103 -2.02 1.58 -11.24
CA SER A 103 -3.03 1.63 -12.31
C SER A 103 -4.16 0.64 -12.07
N MET A 104 -3.81 -0.56 -11.60
CA MET A 104 -4.77 -1.61 -11.26
C MET A 104 -5.61 -1.21 -10.03
N MET A 105 -5.00 -0.59 -9.03
CA MET A 105 -5.74 -0.02 -7.89
C MET A 105 -6.74 1.05 -8.34
N ALA A 106 -6.30 2.00 -9.18
CA ALA A 106 -7.17 3.05 -9.72
C ALA A 106 -8.39 2.45 -10.44
N LEU A 107 -8.13 1.46 -11.31
CA LEU A 107 -9.16 0.74 -12.04
C LEU A 107 -10.17 0.09 -11.08
N CYS A 108 -9.71 -0.63 -10.05
CA CYS A 108 -10.58 -1.25 -9.06
C CYS A 108 -11.44 -0.21 -8.32
N SER A 109 -10.86 0.91 -7.86
CA SER A 109 -11.60 1.98 -7.18
C SER A 109 -12.68 2.58 -8.09
N PHE A 110 -12.38 2.82 -9.37
CA PHE A 110 -13.36 3.31 -10.33
C PHE A 110 -14.45 2.28 -10.63
N VAL A 111 -14.08 1.00 -10.80
CA VAL A 111 -15.05 -0.09 -10.97
C VAL A 111 -16.02 -0.11 -9.81
N ILE A 112 -15.54 -0.05 -8.57
CA ILE A 112 -16.42 0.00 -7.38
C ILE A 112 -17.32 1.23 -7.42
N ALA A 113 -16.77 2.41 -7.73
CA ALA A 113 -17.53 3.66 -7.79
C ALA A 113 -18.66 3.65 -8.84
N VAL A 114 -18.47 2.99 -9.98
CA VAL A 114 -19.47 2.93 -11.06
C VAL A 114 -20.37 1.69 -11.00
N THR A 115 -20.05 0.70 -10.15
CA THR A 115 -20.80 -0.56 -10.08
C THR A 115 -22.28 -0.30 -9.76
N PRO A 116 -23.23 -0.85 -10.53
CA PRO A 116 -24.65 -0.78 -10.21
C PRO A 116 -24.99 -1.50 -8.90
N THR A 117 -26.10 -1.13 -8.28
CA THR A 117 -26.51 -1.64 -6.97
C THR A 117 -27.11 -3.04 -7.10
N VAL A 118 -27.24 -3.75 -5.97
CA VAL A 118 -27.91 -5.05 -5.88
C VAL A 118 -29.36 -4.99 -6.40
N ALA A 119 -30.01 -3.82 -6.31
CA ALA A 119 -31.35 -3.61 -6.87
C ALA A 119 -31.38 -3.67 -8.40
N THR A 120 -30.28 -3.31 -9.08
CA THR A 120 -30.18 -3.30 -10.55
C THR A 120 -29.64 -4.60 -11.12
N ILE A 121 -28.58 -5.16 -10.49
CA ILE A 121 -27.83 -6.31 -11.05
C ILE A 121 -27.83 -7.54 -10.13
N GLY A 122 -28.56 -7.50 -9.01
CA GLY A 122 -28.64 -8.61 -8.06
C GLY A 122 -27.29 -8.99 -7.47
N ILE A 123 -27.07 -10.30 -7.32
CA ILE A 123 -25.85 -10.88 -6.72
C ILE A 123 -24.56 -10.55 -7.50
N ALA A 124 -24.66 -10.04 -8.73
CA ALA A 124 -23.48 -9.58 -9.46
C ALA A 124 -22.80 -8.39 -8.78
N ALA A 125 -23.55 -7.50 -8.08
CA ALA A 125 -22.96 -6.36 -7.37
C ALA A 125 -21.92 -6.77 -6.31
N PRO A 126 -22.23 -7.65 -5.33
CA PRO A 126 -21.26 -8.07 -4.32
C PRO A 126 -20.13 -8.94 -4.92
N ILE A 127 -20.38 -9.66 -6.02
CA ILE A 127 -19.31 -10.39 -6.74
C ILE A 127 -18.31 -9.43 -7.37
N ILE A 128 -18.79 -8.38 -8.04
CA ILE A 128 -17.92 -7.33 -8.62
C ILE A 128 -17.12 -6.65 -7.51
N LEU A 129 -17.76 -6.32 -6.38
CA LEU A 129 -17.09 -5.75 -5.22
C LEU A 129 -15.98 -6.68 -4.70
N LEU A 130 -16.27 -7.96 -4.52
CA LEU A 130 -15.29 -8.97 -4.09
C LEU A 130 -14.12 -9.05 -5.07
N LEU A 131 -14.39 -9.20 -6.37
CA LEU A 131 -13.33 -9.33 -7.39
C LEU A 131 -12.46 -8.07 -7.46
N ALA A 132 -13.07 -6.89 -7.43
CA ALA A 132 -12.35 -5.62 -7.40
C ALA A 132 -11.46 -5.54 -6.15
N ARG A 133 -11.96 -5.95 -4.98
CA ARG A 133 -11.21 -5.95 -3.73
C ARG A 133 -10.08 -6.96 -3.70
N LEU A 134 -10.28 -8.17 -4.24
CA LEU A 134 -9.21 -9.16 -4.38
C LEU A 134 -8.10 -8.66 -5.30
N LEU A 135 -8.46 -8.10 -6.45
CA LEU A 135 -7.50 -7.54 -7.41
C LEU A 135 -6.74 -6.35 -6.82
N GLN A 136 -7.43 -5.50 -6.07
CA GLN A 136 -6.83 -4.36 -5.39
C GLN A 136 -5.89 -4.80 -4.25
N GLY A 137 -6.26 -5.82 -3.47
CA GLY A 137 -5.40 -6.45 -2.46
C GLY A 137 -4.13 -7.05 -3.07
N PHE A 138 -4.27 -7.68 -4.24
CA PHE A 138 -3.14 -8.18 -5.01
C PHE A 138 -2.24 -7.03 -5.53
N ALA A 139 -2.80 -5.93 -6.00
CA ALA A 139 -2.04 -4.74 -6.42
C ALA A 139 -1.24 -4.15 -5.24
N THR A 140 -1.92 -3.85 -4.14
CA THR A 140 -1.36 -3.24 -2.92
C THR A 140 -0.24 -4.05 -2.29
N GLY A 141 -0.26 -5.38 -2.43
CA GLY A 141 0.85 -6.23 -2.00
C GLY A 141 2.20 -5.83 -2.59
N GLY A 142 2.22 -5.42 -3.86
CA GLY A 142 3.43 -4.94 -4.53
C GLY A 142 3.91 -3.58 -4.05
N GLU A 143 2.97 -2.68 -3.74
CA GLU A 143 3.23 -1.27 -3.42
C GLU A 143 4.01 -1.08 -2.12
N TYR A 144 3.55 -1.73 -1.05
CA TYR A 144 4.09 -1.49 0.29
C TYR A 144 5.57 -1.92 0.39
N GLY A 145 5.88 -3.13 -0.08
CA GLY A 145 7.24 -3.68 -0.01
C GLY A 145 8.23 -2.95 -0.93
N THR A 146 7.80 -2.62 -2.15
CA THR A 146 8.66 -1.92 -3.11
C THR A 146 8.86 -0.45 -2.73
N SER A 147 7.83 0.23 -2.21
CA SER A 147 7.94 1.60 -1.71
C SER A 147 8.84 1.69 -0.48
N ALA A 148 8.70 0.78 0.49
CA ALA A 148 9.57 0.74 1.67
C ALA A 148 11.04 0.53 1.29
N THR A 149 11.30 -0.40 0.37
CA THR A 149 12.66 -0.67 -0.13
C THR A 149 13.20 0.53 -0.89
N TYR A 150 12.43 1.09 -1.82
CA TYR A 150 12.82 2.27 -2.59
C TYR A 150 13.16 3.48 -1.70
N MET A 151 12.35 3.76 -0.68
CA MET A 151 12.63 4.87 0.25
C MET A 151 13.90 4.64 1.05
N SER A 152 14.18 3.38 1.43
CA SER A 152 15.41 3.05 2.17
C SER A 152 16.67 3.18 1.28
N GLU A 153 16.54 2.85 -0.01
CA GLU A 153 17.59 2.95 -1.03
C GLU A 153 17.82 4.42 -1.47
N ALA A 154 16.75 5.20 -1.65
CA ALA A 154 16.80 6.59 -2.10
C ALA A 154 17.14 7.60 -0.99
N ALA A 155 17.17 7.15 0.28
CA ALA A 155 17.45 7.99 1.43
C ALA A 155 18.96 8.24 1.66
N ILE A 156 19.30 9.50 1.95
CA ILE A 156 20.66 9.94 2.24
C ILE A 156 21.21 9.23 3.49
N PRO A 157 22.50 8.82 3.50
CA PRO A 157 23.15 8.30 4.70
C PRO A 157 22.93 9.22 5.91
N GLY A 158 22.57 8.62 7.06
CA GLY A 158 22.29 9.36 8.30
C GLY A 158 20.87 9.94 8.47
N ARG A 159 20.03 9.94 7.43
CA ARG A 159 18.61 10.40 7.52
C ARG A 159 17.56 9.35 7.12
N ARG A 160 17.97 8.10 6.99
CA ARG A 160 17.11 6.98 6.57
C ARG A 160 15.87 6.84 7.45
N GLY A 161 16.03 6.85 8.78
CA GLY A 161 14.90 6.73 9.72
C GLY A 161 13.86 7.84 9.57
N PHE A 162 14.29 9.10 9.45
CA PHE A 162 13.40 10.25 9.29
C PHE A 162 12.68 10.27 7.94
N LEU A 163 13.34 9.86 6.86
CA LEU A 163 12.69 9.78 5.55
C LEU A 163 11.74 8.59 5.46
N SER A 164 12.09 7.45 6.06
CA SER A 164 11.21 6.29 6.14
C SER A 164 9.99 6.52 7.05
N SER A 165 10.05 7.41 8.05
CA SER A 165 8.89 7.68 8.93
C SER A 165 7.72 8.35 8.21
N PHE A 166 7.95 9.01 7.07
CA PHE A 166 6.86 9.56 6.25
C PHE A 166 5.90 8.48 5.74
N HIS A 167 6.37 7.23 5.61
CA HIS A 167 5.51 6.10 5.30
C HIS A 167 4.40 5.91 6.36
N TYR A 168 4.76 5.96 7.64
CA TYR A 168 3.79 5.86 8.73
C TYR A 168 2.88 7.08 8.81
N VAL A 169 3.41 8.28 8.54
CA VAL A 169 2.58 9.50 8.43
C VAL A 169 1.52 9.34 7.36
N THR A 170 1.86 8.75 6.21
CA THR A 170 0.87 8.52 5.14
C THR A 170 -0.14 7.43 5.45
N LEU A 171 0.22 6.44 6.26
CA LEU A 171 -0.74 5.45 6.74
C LEU A 171 -1.81 6.10 7.62
N VAL A 172 -1.40 6.88 8.64
CA VAL A 172 -2.33 7.61 9.50
C VAL A 172 -3.07 8.70 8.71
N GLY A 173 -2.38 9.39 7.81
CA GLY A 173 -2.94 10.40 6.93
C GLY A 173 -4.05 9.85 6.04
N GLY A 174 -3.90 8.63 5.52
CA GLY A 174 -4.94 7.98 4.73
C GLY A 174 -6.22 7.77 5.53
N HIS A 175 -6.10 7.35 6.80
CA HIS A 175 -7.24 7.16 7.69
C HIS A 175 -7.93 8.50 7.99
N VAL A 176 -7.15 9.52 8.38
CA VAL A 176 -7.66 10.87 8.67
C VAL A 176 -8.37 11.45 7.44
N LEU A 177 -7.80 11.29 6.24
CA LEU A 177 -8.41 11.76 5.00
C LEU A 177 -9.73 11.04 4.72
N ALA A 178 -9.81 9.71 4.88
CA ALA A 178 -11.05 8.97 4.67
C ALA A 178 -12.16 9.42 5.64
N GLN A 179 -11.83 9.60 6.92
CA GLN A 179 -12.76 10.12 7.93
C GLN A 179 -13.16 11.57 7.66
N THR A 180 -12.21 12.41 7.22
CA THR A 180 -12.49 13.80 6.85
C THR A 180 -13.41 13.87 5.64
N THR A 181 -13.21 13.01 4.63
CA THR A 181 -14.13 12.90 3.49
C THR A 181 -15.54 12.58 3.96
N LEU A 182 -15.71 11.60 4.86
CA LEU A 182 -17.03 11.28 5.42
C LEU A 182 -17.61 12.46 6.22
N LEU A 183 -16.80 13.10 7.07
CA LEU A 183 -17.22 14.25 7.87
C LEU A 183 -17.72 15.40 6.99
N VAL A 184 -16.96 15.74 5.94
CA VAL A 184 -17.34 16.76 4.98
C VAL A 184 -18.65 16.38 4.29
N MET A 185 -18.80 15.11 3.86
CA MET A 185 -20.06 14.65 3.26
C MET A 185 -21.23 14.79 4.24
N LEU A 186 -21.09 14.36 5.49
CA LEU A 186 -22.16 14.46 6.50
C LEU A 186 -22.44 15.90 6.97
N HIS A 187 -21.51 16.83 6.74
CA HIS A 187 -21.75 18.25 6.99
C HIS A 187 -22.66 18.89 5.93
N PHE A 188 -22.57 18.42 4.69
CA PHE A 188 -23.36 18.96 3.56
C PHE A 188 -24.57 18.10 3.17
N PHE A 189 -24.58 16.82 3.53
CA PHE A 189 -25.59 15.84 3.12
C PHE A 189 -26.07 15.01 4.31
N ASP A 190 -27.31 14.53 4.20
CA ASP A 190 -27.86 13.60 5.19
C ASP A 190 -27.35 12.18 4.98
N ALA A 191 -27.35 11.36 6.04
CA ALA A 191 -26.90 9.97 5.99
C ALA A 191 -27.54 9.12 4.86
N PRO A 192 -28.85 9.27 4.53
CA PRO A 192 -29.44 8.57 3.38
C PRO A 192 -28.82 8.96 2.04
N GLN A 193 -28.49 10.24 1.83
CA GLN A 193 -27.84 10.71 0.60
C GLN A 193 -26.43 10.15 0.47
N VAL A 194 -25.69 10.07 1.59
CA VAL A 194 -24.36 9.43 1.62
C VAL A 194 -24.45 7.94 1.27
N SER A 195 -25.50 7.26 1.74
CA SER A 195 -25.76 5.85 1.42
C SER A 195 -26.18 5.64 -0.04
N GLU A 196 -26.89 6.59 -0.63
CA GLU A 196 -27.36 6.52 -2.01
C GLU A 196 -26.21 6.69 -3.02
N TRP A 197 -25.42 7.76 -2.89
CA TRP A 197 -24.38 8.10 -3.88
C TRP A 197 -23.05 8.57 -3.29
N GLY A 198 -23.02 9.05 -2.03
CA GLY A 198 -21.79 9.61 -1.43
C GLY A 198 -20.61 8.64 -1.41
N TRP A 199 -20.86 7.36 -1.14
CA TRP A 199 -19.84 6.31 -1.18
C TRP A 199 -19.14 6.19 -2.55
N ARG A 200 -19.85 6.43 -3.66
CA ARG A 200 -19.27 6.40 -5.01
C ARG A 200 -18.23 7.50 -5.18
N VAL A 201 -18.52 8.70 -4.66
CA VAL A 201 -17.59 9.82 -4.70
C VAL A 201 -16.36 9.54 -3.85
N ALA A 202 -16.52 8.92 -2.67
CA ALA A 202 -15.39 8.57 -1.82
C ALA A 202 -14.40 7.62 -2.51
N PHE A 203 -14.90 6.56 -3.19
CA PHE A 203 -14.06 5.67 -4.00
C PHE A 203 -13.53 6.34 -5.28
N GLY A 204 -14.33 7.21 -5.92
CA GLY A 204 -13.89 8.00 -7.07
C GLY A 204 -12.71 8.92 -6.74
N LEU A 205 -12.72 9.56 -5.57
CA LEU A 205 -11.58 10.34 -5.06
C LEU A 205 -10.33 9.49 -4.87
N GLY A 206 -10.49 8.24 -4.41
CA GLY A 206 -9.39 7.27 -4.32
C GLY A 206 -8.82 6.93 -5.69
N GLY A 207 -9.68 6.66 -6.67
CA GLY A 207 -9.29 6.42 -8.06
C GLY A 207 -8.56 7.61 -8.70
N ILE A 208 -9.05 8.83 -8.49
CA ILE A 208 -8.38 10.07 -8.95
C ILE A 208 -7.02 10.22 -8.27
N GLY A 209 -6.94 10.00 -6.96
CA GLY A 209 -5.67 10.02 -6.23
C GLY A 209 -4.66 9.03 -6.83
N ALA A 210 -5.12 7.83 -7.19
CA ALA A 210 -4.28 6.81 -7.82
C ALA A 210 -3.80 7.23 -9.22
N LEU A 211 -4.64 7.91 -10.02
CA LEU A 211 -4.22 8.51 -11.28
C LEU A 211 -3.16 9.60 -11.09
N VAL A 212 -3.30 10.45 -10.07
CA VAL A 212 -2.29 11.46 -9.74
C VAL A 212 -0.96 10.78 -9.37
N VAL A 213 -0.99 9.72 -8.56
CA VAL A 213 0.20 8.94 -8.22
C VAL A 213 0.81 8.29 -9.47
N PHE A 214 -0.02 7.75 -10.37
CA PHE A 214 0.45 7.20 -11.65
C PHE A 214 1.24 8.26 -12.44
N TRP A 215 0.71 9.47 -12.59
CA TRP A 215 1.40 10.59 -13.25
C TRP A 215 2.71 10.96 -12.55
N LEU A 216 2.71 11.02 -11.21
CA LEU A 216 3.93 11.29 -10.44
C LEU A 216 5.01 10.21 -10.67
N ARG A 217 4.61 8.94 -10.81
CA ARG A 217 5.51 7.80 -11.02
C ARG A 217 6.11 7.73 -12.41
N GLN A 218 5.48 8.32 -13.42
CA GLN A 218 6.09 8.48 -14.74
C GLN A 218 7.36 9.34 -14.71
N THR A 219 7.53 10.16 -13.67
CA THR A 219 8.71 11.01 -13.47
C THR A 219 9.73 10.43 -12.49
N MET A 220 9.55 9.19 -12.04
CA MET A 220 10.51 8.52 -11.16
C MET A 220 11.66 7.90 -11.96
N ASP A 221 12.86 8.03 -11.41
CA ASP A 221 14.05 7.34 -11.88
C ASP A 221 13.97 5.84 -11.53
N GLU A 222 14.41 4.98 -12.44
CA GLU A 222 14.55 3.55 -12.16
C GLU A 222 15.65 3.32 -11.12
N SER A 223 15.36 2.58 -10.04
CA SER A 223 16.35 2.36 -8.96
C SER A 223 17.33 1.23 -9.28
N LEU A 224 17.00 0.33 -10.21
CA LEU A 224 17.89 -0.70 -10.71
C LEU A 224 18.75 -0.22 -11.88
N SER A 225 20.01 -0.64 -11.90
CA SER A 225 20.83 -0.52 -13.10
C SER A 225 20.29 -1.45 -14.20
N SER A 226 20.40 -1.03 -15.47
CA SER A 226 19.96 -1.84 -16.61
C SER A 226 20.65 -3.21 -16.67
N GLU A 227 21.90 -3.30 -16.18
CA GLU A 227 22.64 -4.57 -16.03
C GLU A 227 21.99 -5.50 -15.01
N SER A 228 21.57 -4.99 -13.85
CA SER A 228 20.90 -5.82 -12.82
C SER A 228 19.53 -6.38 -13.27
N ILE A 229 18.81 -5.62 -14.11
CA ILE A 229 17.57 -6.09 -14.76
C ILE A 229 17.89 -7.18 -15.79
N ALA A 230 18.94 -6.99 -16.61
CA ALA A 230 19.36 -7.96 -17.62
C ALA A 230 19.85 -9.28 -16.98
N ASP A 231 20.59 -9.22 -15.88
CA ASP A 231 21.07 -10.39 -15.14
C ASP A 231 19.92 -11.15 -14.47
N SER A 232 18.90 -10.44 -13.99
CA SER A 232 17.67 -11.03 -13.45
C SER A 232 16.81 -11.70 -14.53
N ARG A 233 16.76 -11.13 -15.74
CA ARG A 233 16.06 -11.73 -16.90
C ARG A 233 16.76 -12.96 -17.46
N THR A 234 18.09 -12.94 -17.51
CA THR A 234 18.91 -14.05 -18.07
C THR A 234 19.16 -15.17 -17.05
N GLY A 235 18.65 -15.05 -15.82
CA GLY A 235 18.83 -16.06 -14.77
C GLY A 235 20.26 -16.11 -14.21
N LYS A 236 21.11 -15.14 -14.55
CA LYS A 236 22.48 -15.01 -14.04
C LYS A 236 22.52 -14.48 -12.62
N ALA A 237 21.48 -13.75 -12.19
CA ALA A 237 21.27 -13.38 -10.80
C ALA A 237 20.89 -14.63 -9.96
N LYS A 238 21.89 -15.41 -9.54
CA LYS A 238 21.70 -16.69 -8.85
C LYS A 238 21.08 -16.58 -7.44
N ALA A 239 20.87 -15.38 -6.89
CA ALA A 239 20.46 -15.20 -5.48
C ALA A 239 19.36 -14.15 -5.20
N SER A 240 19.11 -13.14 -6.05
CA SER A 240 18.05 -12.15 -5.79
C SER A 240 16.68 -12.66 -6.25
N GLY A 241 15.69 -12.71 -5.34
CA GLY A 241 14.28 -13.05 -5.66
C GLY A 241 13.87 -14.52 -5.47
N SER A 242 14.74 -15.37 -4.91
CA SER A 242 14.42 -16.78 -4.61
C SER A 242 13.77 -16.93 -3.24
N MET A 243 12.49 -17.32 -3.18
CA MET A 243 11.82 -17.65 -1.90
C MET A 243 12.54 -18.78 -1.16
N ARG A 244 13.19 -19.69 -1.89
CA ARG A 244 13.99 -20.76 -1.28
C ARG A 244 15.17 -20.20 -0.51
N GLU A 245 15.85 -19.17 -1.02
CA GLU A 245 16.95 -18.51 -0.32
C GLU A 245 16.44 -17.86 0.98
N LEU A 246 15.29 -17.19 0.90
CA LEU A 246 14.67 -16.52 2.03
C LEU A 246 14.28 -17.49 3.16
N PHE A 247 13.62 -18.61 2.81
CA PHE A 247 13.13 -19.58 3.79
C PHE A 247 14.19 -20.58 4.26
N VAL A 248 15.22 -20.86 3.46
CA VAL A 248 16.26 -21.85 3.81
C VAL A 248 17.48 -21.17 4.43
N ASN A 249 17.99 -20.10 3.81
CA ASN A 249 19.25 -19.48 4.21
C ASN A 249 19.04 -18.24 5.09
N GLN A 250 17.88 -17.58 5.00
CA GLN A 250 17.58 -16.34 5.74
C GLN A 250 16.40 -16.47 6.73
N TRP A 251 16.09 -17.69 7.18
CA TRP A 251 14.92 -17.93 8.04
C TRP A 251 14.98 -17.19 9.38
N ARG A 252 16.18 -17.06 9.98
CA ARG A 252 16.37 -16.35 11.26
C ARG A 252 16.13 -14.84 11.13
N PRO A 253 16.77 -14.12 10.17
CA PRO A 253 16.43 -12.72 9.90
C PRO A 253 14.96 -12.49 9.53
N LEU A 254 14.37 -13.39 8.73
CA LEU A 254 12.95 -13.31 8.36
C LEU A 254 12.05 -13.40 9.60
N LEU A 255 12.28 -14.39 10.47
CA LEU A 255 11.49 -14.57 11.69
C LEU A 255 11.64 -13.38 12.64
N LEU A 256 12.86 -12.87 12.81
CA LEU A 256 13.12 -11.66 13.61
C LEU A 256 12.37 -10.44 13.07
N CYS A 257 12.48 -10.17 11.76
CA CYS A 257 11.76 -9.06 11.14
C CYS A 257 10.25 -9.23 11.27
N PHE A 258 9.74 -10.45 11.06
CA PHE A 258 8.32 -10.77 11.21
C PHE A 258 7.84 -10.52 12.64
N LEU A 259 8.53 -11.04 13.66
CA LEU A 259 8.13 -10.89 15.06
C LEU A 259 8.19 -9.44 15.54
N ILE A 260 9.24 -8.69 15.18
CA ILE A 260 9.37 -7.27 15.51
C ILE A 260 8.24 -6.46 14.85
N THR A 261 7.99 -6.72 13.57
CA THR A 261 6.93 -6.02 12.82
C THR A 261 5.55 -6.39 13.34
N ALA A 262 5.30 -7.67 13.62
CA ALA A 262 4.04 -8.15 14.18
C ALA A 262 3.76 -7.51 15.55
N GLY A 263 4.74 -7.49 16.44
CA GLY A 263 4.61 -6.84 17.76
C GLY A 263 4.28 -5.35 17.63
N GLY A 264 5.03 -4.62 16.81
CA GLY A 264 4.77 -3.19 16.57
C GLY A 264 3.40 -2.93 15.93
N THR A 265 2.99 -3.77 14.98
CA THR A 265 1.70 -3.67 14.30
C THR A 265 0.54 -3.96 15.25
N ILE A 266 0.66 -5.00 16.09
CA ILE A 266 -0.35 -5.35 17.10
C ILE A 266 -0.49 -4.22 18.11
N ALA A 267 0.62 -3.68 18.63
CA ALA A 267 0.58 -2.55 19.58
C ALA A 267 -0.06 -1.31 18.94
N PHE A 268 0.31 -1.00 17.69
CA PHE A 268 -0.24 0.13 16.95
C PHE A 268 -1.75 -0.01 16.70
N TYR A 269 -2.22 -1.15 16.21
CA TYR A 269 -3.65 -1.39 15.99
C TYR A 269 -4.42 -1.46 17.30
N THR A 270 -3.84 -2.04 18.36
CA THR A 270 -4.47 -2.05 19.68
C THR A 270 -4.72 -0.61 20.12
N TYR A 271 -3.69 0.23 20.18
CA TYR A 271 -3.84 1.64 20.57
C TYR A 271 -4.79 2.43 19.66
N SER A 272 -4.62 2.30 18.33
CA SER A 272 -5.38 3.11 17.36
C SER A 272 -6.86 2.72 17.30
N VAL A 273 -7.20 1.46 17.56
CA VAL A 273 -8.58 0.96 17.52
C VAL A 273 -9.24 1.04 18.90
N THR A 274 -8.55 0.68 19.99
CA THR A 274 -9.15 0.74 21.33
C THR A 274 -9.13 2.13 21.93
N GLY A 275 -8.13 2.97 21.60
CA GLY A 275 -7.99 4.32 22.14
C GLY A 275 -9.25 5.19 21.95
N PRO A 276 -9.76 5.36 20.71
CA PRO A 276 -11.00 6.11 20.48
C PRO A 276 -12.19 5.53 21.23
N LYS A 277 -12.27 4.19 21.34
CA LYS A 277 -13.35 3.48 22.02
C LYS A 277 -13.31 3.68 23.53
N MET A 278 -12.12 3.67 24.14
CA MET A 278 -11.92 3.96 25.56
C MET A 278 -12.28 5.41 25.88
N ILE A 279 -11.91 6.36 25.02
CA ILE A 279 -12.28 7.77 25.17
C ILE A 279 -13.80 7.95 25.03
N GLN A 280 -14.42 7.37 24.01
CA GLN A 280 -15.88 7.40 23.86
C GLN A 280 -16.60 6.82 25.08
N THR A 281 -16.12 5.71 25.64
CA THR A 281 -16.75 5.08 26.82
C THR A 281 -16.52 5.89 28.10
N ALA A 282 -15.42 6.65 28.18
CA ALA A 282 -15.12 7.49 29.34
C ALA A 282 -15.88 8.83 29.34
N PHE A 283 -16.33 9.31 28.18
CA PHE A 283 -17.06 10.56 27.99
C PHE A 283 -18.50 10.38 27.48
N ALA A 284 -19.01 9.14 27.45
CA ALA A 284 -20.42 8.80 27.24
C ALA A 284 -21.13 8.61 28.57
#